data_AF-A0A433P4F0-F1
#
_entry.id   AF-A0A433P4F0-F1
#
_cell.length_a   1.000
_cell.length_b   1.000
_cell.length_c   1.000
_cell.angle_alpha   90.00
_cell.angle_beta   90.00
_cell.angle_gamma   90.00
#
_symmetry.space_group_name_H-M   'P 1'
#
loop_
_entity.id
_entity.type
_entity.pdbx_description
1 polymer ?
#
loop_
_entity_poly.entity_id
_entity_poly.type
_entity_poly.pdbx_seq_one_letter_code
_entity_poly.pdbx_strand_id
1 'polypeptide(L)'
;MIENYLKYGLLLKIPGHNIPYGDYVQFGIAWISVPITILVGFGVEWVMAQLAKKSKSDKLGGKLGNKLPLGVFEAIASIVHAVNLTFLMIYPSYIIYRKIYHPLVGSSMLFIALILIMKLISYSLVNRDLRTLFTQGKLVTEYDVVYPDNVTIGNLIYFWWAPTLCYQPSYPRTEKFRPIFFLKRVSELSCALIFMYFLTEQYAMPTLENSIKAIHNLDFIIIVERVLKLSTTGVILWLLMFYAFFHSFLNALSE
;
A
#
# COMPACT_ATOMS: atom_id res chain seq x y z
N MET A 1 -28.45 -12.34 -20.39
CA MET A 1 -27.20 -11.87 -21.05
C MET A 1 -27.45 -11.39 -22.47
N ILE A 2 -28.07 -12.21 -23.32
CA ILE A 2 -28.39 -11.86 -24.72
C ILE A 2 -29.37 -10.68 -24.80
N GLU A 3 -30.36 -10.60 -23.91
CA GLU A 3 -31.32 -9.47 -23.86
C GLU A 3 -30.69 -8.11 -23.56
N ASN A 4 -29.76 -8.00 -22.60
CA ASN A 4 -29.08 -6.72 -22.35
C ASN A 4 -28.15 -6.33 -23.51
N TYR A 5 -27.51 -7.32 -24.17
CA TYR A 5 -26.71 -7.08 -25.36
C TYR A 5 -27.57 -6.61 -26.55
N LEU A 6 -28.73 -7.23 -26.76
CA LEU A 6 -29.69 -6.85 -27.81
C LEU A 6 -30.38 -5.51 -27.53
N LYS A 7 -30.64 -5.18 -26.26
CA LYS A 7 -31.38 -3.98 -25.85
C LYS A 7 -30.52 -2.73 -25.74
N TYR A 8 -29.25 -2.86 -25.36
CA TYR A 8 -28.35 -1.72 -25.12
C TYR A 8 -27.10 -1.70 -26.00
N GLY A 9 -26.84 -2.74 -26.79
CA GLY A 9 -25.61 -2.87 -27.57
C GLY A 9 -24.36 -3.00 -26.69
N LEU A 10 -23.21 -2.65 -27.25
CA LEU A 10 -21.91 -2.62 -26.57
C LEU A 10 -21.74 -1.26 -25.87
N LEU A 11 -21.97 -1.20 -24.55
CA LEU A 11 -21.86 0.04 -23.77
C LEU A 11 -20.43 0.32 -23.28
N LEU A 12 -19.41 0.12 -24.13
CA LEU A 12 -18.03 0.39 -23.73
C LEU A 12 -17.69 1.87 -23.89
N LYS A 13 -17.46 2.56 -22.78
CA LYS A 13 -16.79 3.87 -22.76
C LYS A 13 -15.27 3.67 -22.75
N ILE A 14 -14.51 4.72 -23.06
CA ILE A 14 -13.04 4.65 -22.91
C ILE A 14 -12.72 4.74 -21.41
N PRO A 15 -11.94 3.80 -20.84
CA PRO A 15 -11.58 3.85 -19.42
C PRO A 15 -10.86 5.17 -19.12
N GLY A 16 -11.36 5.89 -18.11
CA GLY A 16 -10.80 7.18 -17.66
C GLY A 16 -11.36 8.44 -18.34
N HIS A 17 -12.27 8.31 -19.32
CA HIS A 17 -12.87 9.49 -19.99
C HIS A 17 -13.61 10.44 -19.04
N ASN A 18 -14.14 9.92 -17.92
CA ASN A 18 -14.91 10.70 -16.96
C ASN A 18 -14.07 11.29 -15.81
N ILE A 19 -12.73 11.16 -15.83
CA ILE A 19 -11.87 11.68 -14.76
C ILE A 19 -11.45 13.11 -15.11
N PRO A 20 -11.82 14.12 -14.30
CA PRO A 20 -11.41 15.49 -14.55
C PRO A 20 -9.90 15.64 -14.36
N TYR A 21 -9.24 16.40 -15.22
CA TYR A 21 -7.79 16.63 -15.13
C TYR A 21 -7.35 17.17 -13.76
N GLY A 22 -8.20 17.98 -13.12
CA GLY A 22 -7.96 18.50 -11.78
C GLY A 22 -7.74 17.42 -10.71
N ASP A 23 -8.41 16.27 -10.81
CA ASP A 23 -8.26 15.18 -9.85
C ASP A 23 -6.87 14.54 -9.92
N TYR A 24 -6.27 14.45 -11.11
CA TYR A 24 -4.90 13.96 -11.27
C TYR A 24 -3.88 14.91 -10.65
N VAL A 25 -4.10 16.23 -10.78
CA VAL A 25 -3.24 17.22 -10.14
C VAL A 25 -3.32 17.13 -8.61
N GLN A 26 -4.54 17.01 -8.06
CA GLN A 26 -4.73 16.84 -6.62
C GLN A 26 -4.18 15.50 -6.11
N PHE A 27 -4.28 14.44 -6.91
CA PHE A 27 -3.63 13.16 -6.63
C PHE A 27 -2.11 13.34 -6.54
N GLY A 28 -1.49 14.01 -7.51
CA GLY A 28 -0.05 14.30 -7.48
C GLY A 28 0.38 15.09 -6.24
N ILE A 29 -0.40 16.11 -5.85
CA ILE A 29 -0.16 16.89 -4.63
C ILE A 29 -0.26 16.00 -3.38
N ALA A 30 -1.28 15.16 -3.28
CA ALA A 30 -1.42 14.20 -2.18
C ALA A 30 -0.25 13.20 -2.16
N TRP A 31 0.17 12.74 -3.34
CA TRP A 31 1.23 11.75 -3.50
C TRP A 31 2.59 12.27 -3.05
N ILE A 32 2.86 13.59 -3.06
CA ILE A 32 4.10 14.18 -2.51
C ILE A 32 4.31 13.84 -1.02
N SER A 33 3.24 13.57 -0.27
CA SER A 33 3.36 13.13 1.13
C SER A 33 4.06 11.78 1.30
N VAL A 34 4.00 10.91 0.28
CA VAL A 34 4.60 9.57 0.29
C VAL A 34 6.13 9.61 0.37
N PRO A 35 6.87 10.22 -0.59
CA PRO A 35 8.32 10.28 -0.48
C PRO A 35 8.79 11.09 0.74
N ILE A 36 8.07 12.15 1.13
CA ILE A 36 8.41 12.93 2.34
C ILE A 36 8.38 12.06 3.58
N THR A 37 7.31 11.30 3.79
CA THR A 37 7.14 10.46 5.00
C THR A 37 8.16 9.33 5.04
N ILE A 38 8.56 8.80 3.89
CA ILE A 38 9.62 7.79 3.76
C ILE A 38 10.98 8.37 4.12
N LEU A 39 11.31 9.56 3.62
CA LEU A 39 12.56 10.24 3.95
C LEU A 39 12.65 10.58 5.44
N VAL A 40 11.56 11.03 6.05
CA VAL A 40 11.50 11.28 7.50
C VAL A 40 11.70 9.98 8.28
N GLY A 41 10.97 8.91 7.93
CA GLY A 41 11.10 7.61 8.59
C GLY A 41 12.50 7.02 8.48
N PHE A 42 13.12 7.11 7.30
CA PHE A 42 14.50 6.69 7.08
C PHE A 42 15.50 7.55 7.86
N GLY A 43 15.34 8.87 7.84
CA GLY A 43 16.22 9.80 8.54
C GLY A 43 16.26 9.55 10.05
N VAL A 44 15.09 9.29 10.67
CA VAL A 44 15.00 8.92 12.09
C VAL A 44 15.77 7.63 12.37
N GLU A 45 15.55 6.56 11.59
CA GLU A 45 16.25 5.29 11.83
C GLU A 45 17.76 5.39 11.55
N TRP A 46 18.16 6.18 10.55
CA TRP A 46 19.56 6.43 10.26
C TRP A 46 20.26 7.14 11.42
N VAL A 47 19.66 8.19 11.97
CA VAL A 47 20.18 8.89 13.16
C VAL A 47 20.30 7.92 14.35
N MET A 48 19.26 7.12 14.58
CA MET A 48 19.27 6.15 15.69
C MET A 48 20.32 5.05 15.51
N ALA A 49 20.59 4.62 14.27
CA ALA A 49 21.67 3.68 13.96
C ALA A 49 23.05 4.26 14.28
N GLN A 50 23.30 5.53 13.96
CA GLN A 50 24.56 6.20 14.32
C GLN A 50 24.71 6.35 15.84
N LEU A 51 23.64 6.69 16.55
CA LEU A 51 23.64 6.76 18.02
C LEU A 51 23.91 5.40 18.66
N ALA A 52 23.35 4.31 18.09
CA ALA A 52 23.61 2.95 18.55
C ALA A 52 25.07 2.53 18.33
N LYS A 53 25.66 2.85 17.16
CA LYS A 53 27.10 2.62 16.88
C LYS A 53 27.98 3.33 17.91
N LYS A 54 27.71 4.61 18.17
CA LYS A 54 28.46 5.42 19.14
C LYS A 54 28.34 4.87 20.56
N SER A 55 27.12 4.53 20.99
CA SER A 55 26.87 3.96 22.33
C SER A 55 27.61 2.64 22.55
N LYS A 56 27.67 1.77 21.54
CA LYS A 56 28.43 0.51 21.64
C LYS A 56 29.94 0.76 21.70
N SER A 57 30.46 1.68 20.88
CA SER A 57 31.87 2.07 20.90
C SER A 57 32.29 2.66 22.26
N ASP A 58 31.45 3.49 22.86
CA ASP A 58 31.71 4.08 24.18
C ASP A 58 31.74 3.01 25.29
N LYS A 59 30.86 2.00 25.21
CA LYS A 59 30.89 0.84 26.13
C LYS A 59 32.18 0.01 26.00
N LEU A 60 32.67 -0.22 24.77
CA LEU A 60 33.91 -0.95 24.50
C LEU A 60 35.16 -0.16 24.93
N GLY A 61 35.13 1.17 24.80
CA GLY A 61 36.27 2.05 25.11
C GLY A 61 36.40 2.46 26.59
N GLY A 62 35.61 1.89 27.51
CA GLY A 62 35.73 2.12 28.95
C GLY A 62 35.40 3.55 29.43
N LYS A 63 34.81 4.41 28.57
CA LYS A 63 34.41 5.78 28.93
C LYS A 63 33.11 5.76 29.75
N LEU A 64 33.24 5.46 31.04
CA LEU A 64 32.12 5.31 32.00
C LEU A 64 31.38 6.63 32.35
N GLY A 65 31.76 7.77 31.76
CA GLY A 65 31.35 9.10 32.23
C GLY A 65 30.09 9.71 31.62
N ASN A 66 29.62 9.27 30.44
CA ASN A 66 28.41 9.80 29.82
C ASN A 66 27.63 8.67 29.14
N LYS A 67 26.80 7.96 29.91
CA LYS A 67 25.75 7.13 29.31
C LYS A 67 24.87 8.06 28.48
N LEU A 68 25.01 8.04 27.15
CA LEU A 68 24.04 8.70 26.28
C LEU A 68 22.64 8.20 26.71
N PRO A 69 21.67 9.09 26.98
CA PRO A 69 20.33 8.69 27.39
C PRO A 69 19.58 8.15 26.16
N LEU A 70 19.99 6.96 25.68
CA LEU A 70 19.45 6.34 24.47
C LEU A 70 17.93 6.20 24.55
N GLY A 71 17.39 5.94 25.74
CA GLY A 71 15.94 5.88 25.97
C GLY A 71 15.21 7.21 25.70
N VAL A 72 15.84 8.37 25.95
CA VAL A 72 15.25 9.68 25.61
C VAL A 72 15.22 9.86 24.09
N PHE A 73 16.30 9.51 23.40
CA PHE A 73 16.34 9.54 21.93
C PHE A 73 15.33 8.57 21.31
N GLU A 74 15.11 7.40 21.92
CA GLU A 74 14.09 6.44 21.48
C GLU A 74 12.67 6.96 21.68
N ALA A 75 12.39 7.66 22.78
CA ALA A 75 11.11 8.32 23.00
C ALA A 75 10.86 9.42 21.95
N ILE A 76 11.88 10.27 21.69
CA ILE A 76 11.80 11.31 20.65
C ILE A 76 11.57 10.67 19.27
N ALA A 77 12.34 9.64 18.91
CA ALA A 77 12.18 8.93 17.64
C ALA A 77 10.77 8.33 17.49
N SER A 78 10.22 7.74 18.56
CA SER A 78 8.86 7.18 18.57
C SER A 78 7.80 8.26 18.39
N ILE A 79 7.96 9.44 19.01
CA ILE A 79 7.06 10.58 18.83
C ILE A 79 7.14 11.10 17.39
N VAL A 80 8.34 11.25 16.83
CA VAL A 80 8.51 11.70 15.43
C VAL A 80 7.87 10.71 14.46
N HIS A 81 8.05 9.40 14.67
CA HIS A 81 7.35 8.38 13.87
C HIS A 81 5.83 8.48 13.99
N ALA A 82 5.29 8.64 15.20
CA ALA A 82 3.86 8.80 15.41
C ALA A 82 3.29 10.03 14.70
N VAL A 83 3.98 11.17 14.76
CA VAL A 83 3.60 12.40 14.05
C VAL A 83 3.67 12.20 12.53
N ASN A 84 4.74 11.57 12.03
CA ASN A 84 4.93 11.30 10.61
C ASN A 84 3.83 10.38 10.04
N LEU A 85 3.48 9.32 10.75
CA LEU A 85 2.38 8.41 10.39
C LEU A 85 1.02 9.10 10.43
N THR A 86 0.80 9.94 11.45
CA THR A 86 -0.44 10.74 11.59
C THR A 86 -0.58 11.71 10.42
N PHE A 87 0.52 12.37 10.02
CA PHE A 87 0.55 13.23 8.85
C PHE A 87 0.18 12.47 7.56
N LEU A 88 0.77 11.29 7.34
CA LEU A 88 0.47 10.44 6.17
C LEU A 88 -0.99 9.97 6.13
N MET A 89 -1.66 9.85 7.27
CA MET A 89 -3.07 9.50 7.34
C MET A 89 -3.98 10.72 7.09
N ILE A 90 -3.72 11.85 7.75
CA ILE A 90 -4.59 13.02 7.72
C ILE A 90 -4.49 13.77 6.39
N TYR A 91 -3.28 13.98 5.88
CA TYR A 91 -3.05 14.86 4.74
C TYR A 91 -3.68 14.36 3.43
N PRO A 92 -3.43 13.11 2.98
CA PRO A 92 -4.12 12.57 1.80
C PRO A 92 -5.63 12.49 2.01
N SER A 93 -6.10 12.08 3.19
CA SER A 93 -7.54 11.99 3.50
C SER A 93 -8.24 13.34 3.39
N TYR A 94 -7.60 14.42 3.85
CA TYR A 94 -8.13 15.78 3.72
C TYR A 94 -8.26 16.23 2.26
N ILE A 95 -7.21 16.00 1.44
CA ILE A 95 -7.24 16.35 0.01
C ILE A 95 -8.33 15.58 -0.70
N ILE A 96 -8.42 14.28 -0.45
CA ILE A 96 -9.39 13.40 -1.10
C ILE A 96 -10.81 13.81 -0.75
N TYR A 97 -11.09 14.08 0.53
CA TYR A 97 -12.42 14.50 0.97
C TYR A 97 -12.86 15.86 0.40
N ARG A 98 -11.93 16.79 0.18
CA ARG A 98 -12.27 18.17 -0.22
C ARG A 98 -12.15 18.43 -1.71
N LYS A 99 -11.24 17.74 -2.41
CA LYS A 99 -10.77 18.18 -3.74
C LYS A 99 -10.78 17.10 -4.83
N ILE A 100 -10.96 15.82 -4.48
CA ILE A 100 -11.02 14.73 -5.47
C ILE A 100 -12.45 14.27 -5.61
N TYR A 101 -12.98 14.32 -6.83
CA TYR A 101 -14.36 13.91 -7.13
C TYR A 101 -14.44 12.44 -7.50
N HIS A 102 -13.46 11.94 -8.27
CA HIS A 102 -13.50 10.60 -8.81
C HIS A 102 -13.10 9.55 -7.76
N PRO A 103 -13.99 8.59 -7.42
CA PRO A 103 -13.77 7.67 -6.31
C PRO A 103 -12.55 6.77 -6.51
N LEU A 104 -12.29 6.29 -7.75
CA LEU A 104 -11.12 5.43 -7.99
C LEU A 104 -9.79 6.14 -7.72
N VAL A 105 -9.67 7.42 -8.07
CA VAL A 105 -8.44 8.19 -7.86
C VAL A 105 -8.22 8.39 -6.36
N GLY A 106 -9.27 8.79 -5.63
CA GLY A 106 -9.23 8.91 -4.18
C GLY A 106 -8.90 7.61 -3.46
N SER A 107 -9.60 6.51 -3.78
CA SER A 107 -9.36 5.19 -3.20
C SER A 107 -7.94 4.69 -3.46
N SER A 108 -7.39 4.91 -4.66
CA SER A 108 -6.01 4.50 -4.98
C SER A 108 -4.97 5.22 -4.12
N MET A 109 -5.15 6.53 -3.87
CA MET A 109 -4.25 7.30 -3.01
C MET A 109 -4.32 6.83 -1.55
N LEU A 110 -5.53 6.59 -1.03
CA LEU A 110 -5.70 6.04 0.33
C LEU A 110 -5.07 4.64 0.44
N PHE A 111 -5.21 3.80 -0.58
CA PHE A 111 -4.63 2.47 -0.59
C PHE A 111 -3.09 2.53 -0.52
N ILE A 112 -2.46 3.42 -1.30
CA ILE A 112 -1.01 3.67 -1.23
C ILE A 112 -0.59 4.17 0.16
N ALA A 113 -1.34 5.13 0.72
CA ALA A 113 -1.05 5.67 2.06
C ALA A 113 -1.16 4.59 3.14
N LEU A 114 -2.18 3.74 3.10
CA LEU A 114 -2.39 2.65 4.04
C LEU A 114 -1.26 1.61 3.98
N ILE A 115 -0.88 1.17 2.77
CA ILE A 115 0.25 0.25 2.59
C ILE A 115 1.52 0.87 3.20
N LEU A 116 1.76 2.16 2.94
CA LEU A 116 2.94 2.84 3.42
C LEU A 116 2.96 2.99 4.95
N ILE A 117 1.83 3.30 5.58
CA ILE A 117 1.70 3.34 7.04
C ILE A 117 2.08 1.98 7.63
N MET A 118 1.53 0.89 7.11
CA MET A 118 1.82 -0.46 7.60
C MET A 118 3.31 -0.80 7.44
N LYS A 119 3.91 -0.46 6.30
CA LYS A 119 5.34 -0.67 6.04
C LYS A 119 6.23 0.15 6.97
N LEU A 120 5.95 1.44 7.17
CA LEU A 120 6.74 2.32 8.04
C LEU A 120 6.64 1.90 9.52
N ILE A 121 5.46 1.47 9.98
CA ILE A 121 5.29 0.89 11.31
C ILE A 121 6.19 -0.35 11.44
N SER A 122 6.11 -1.28 10.49
CA SER A 122 6.94 -2.49 10.56
C SER A 122 8.44 -2.18 10.53
N TYR A 123 8.86 -1.25 9.66
CA TYR A 123 10.26 -0.80 9.54
C TYR A 123 10.79 -0.19 10.85
N SER A 124 10.04 0.71 11.49
CA SER A 124 10.46 1.34 12.74
C SER A 124 10.51 0.35 13.91
N LEU A 125 9.52 -0.54 14.03
CA LEU A 125 9.46 -1.54 15.11
C LEU A 125 10.60 -2.54 15.03
N VAL A 126 10.84 -3.12 13.85
CA VAL A 126 11.90 -4.13 13.66
C VAL A 126 13.29 -3.50 13.87
N ASN A 127 13.53 -2.28 13.38
CA ASN A 127 14.81 -1.60 13.64
C ASN A 127 15.00 -1.23 15.11
N ARG A 128 13.92 -0.89 15.85
CA ARG A 128 13.99 -0.68 17.30
C ARG A 128 14.36 -1.96 18.04
N ASP A 129 13.78 -3.10 17.67
CA ASP A 129 14.07 -4.38 18.30
C ASP A 129 15.51 -4.83 18.01
N LEU A 130 15.96 -4.70 16.75
CA LEU A 130 17.35 -4.98 16.35
C LEU A 130 18.36 -4.06 17.06
N ARG A 131 18.04 -2.76 17.20
CA ARG A 131 18.85 -1.80 17.96
C ARG A 131 18.98 -2.21 19.43
N THR A 132 17.88 -2.63 20.04
CA THR A 132 17.87 -3.11 21.43
C THR A 132 18.79 -4.31 21.60
N LEU A 133 18.68 -5.32 20.73
CA LEU A 133 19.55 -6.50 20.74
C LEU A 133 21.03 -6.13 20.51
N PHE A 134 21.31 -5.23 19.56
CA PHE A 134 22.65 -4.76 19.26
C PHE A 134 23.31 -4.06 20.46
N THR A 135 22.56 -3.23 21.18
CA THR A 135 23.07 -2.52 22.38
C THR A 135 23.29 -3.44 23.59
N GLN A 136 22.59 -4.58 23.62
CA GLN A 136 22.79 -5.68 24.58
C GLN A 136 23.95 -6.61 24.17
N GLY A 137 24.52 -6.45 22.98
CA GLY A 137 25.59 -7.31 22.46
C GLY A 137 25.11 -8.63 21.87
N LYS A 138 23.80 -8.83 21.70
CA LYS A 138 23.24 -10.00 21.02
C LYS A 138 23.12 -9.70 19.53
N LEU A 139 23.81 -10.47 18.70
CA LEU A 139 23.74 -10.34 17.24
C LEU A 139 22.77 -11.38 16.70
N VAL A 140 21.86 -10.94 15.83
CA VAL A 140 20.96 -11.83 15.09
C VAL A 140 21.67 -12.27 13.82
N THR A 141 21.98 -13.57 13.71
CA THR A 141 22.71 -14.16 12.57
C THR A 141 21.80 -14.83 11.54
N GLU A 142 20.48 -14.76 11.72
CA GLU A 142 19.50 -15.30 10.77
C GLU A 142 19.42 -14.49 9.46
N TYR A 143 19.91 -13.25 9.49
CA TYR A 143 19.90 -12.34 8.35
C TYR A 143 21.28 -12.19 7.75
N ASP A 144 21.36 -12.15 6.42
CA ASP A 144 22.61 -11.90 5.68
C ASP A 144 23.20 -10.53 6.01
N VAL A 145 22.32 -9.55 6.29
CA VAL A 145 22.69 -8.17 6.64
C VAL A 145 22.35 -7.90 8.10
N VAL A 146 23.38 -7.63 8.90
CA VAL A 146 23.26 -7.41 10.34
C VAL A 146 23.03 -5.93 10.65
N TYR A 147 22.19 -5.63 11.65
CA TYR A 147 22.06 -4.28 12.17
C TYR A 147 23.39 -3.82 12.77
N PRO A 148 23.86 -2.59 12.51
CA PRO A 148 23.17 -1.43 11.91
C PRO A 148 23.36 -1.22 10.40
N ASP A 149 24.05 -2.12 9.70
CA ASP A 149 24.39 -1.93 8.29
C ASP A 149 23.21 -2.22 7.35
N ASN A 150 22.09 -2.69 7.89
CA ASN A 150 20.82 -2.83 7.20
C ASN A 150 20.14 -1.47 6.86
N VAL A 151 20.45 -0.39 7.60
CA VAL A 151 19.83 0.93 7.42
C VAL A 151 20.46 1.67 6.23
N THR A 152 20.15 1.20 5.02
CA THR A 152 20.60 1.78 3.76
C THR A 152 19.42 2.15 2.87
N ILE A 153 19.62 3.14 1.98
CA ILE A 153 18.60 3.55 1.01
C ILE A 153 18.23 2.38 0.08
N GLY A 154 19.20 1.55 -0.29
CA GLY A 154 18.96 0.37 -1.14
C GLY A 154 18.00 -0.63 -0.50
N ASN A 155 18.22 -0.99 0.78
CA ASN A 155 17.32 -1.87 1.52
C ASN A 155 15.93 -1.28 1.70
N LEU A 156 15.84 0.04 1.94
CA LEU A 156 14.57 0.74 2.06
C LEU A 156 13.77 0.72 0.75
N ILE A 157 14.42 1.04 -0.38
CA ILE A 157 13.76 1.02 -1.70
C ILE A 157 13.31 -0.39 -2.05
N TYR A 158 14.13 -1.41 -1.76
CA TYR A 158 13.74 -2.80 -1.94
C TYR A 158 12.50 -3.16 -1.13
N PHE A 159 12.50 -2.85 0.17
CA PHE A 159 11.35 -3.14 1.04
C PHE A 159 10.08 -2.39 0.60
N TRP A 160 10.21 -1.16 0.10
CA TRP A 160 9.06 -0.41 -0.38
C TRP A 160 8.36 -1.14 -1.55
N TRP A 161 9.11 -1.63 -2.53
CA TRP A 161 8.54 -2.34 -3.68
C TRP A 161 8.21 -3.80 -3.41
N ALA A 162 8.81 -4.43 -2.39
CA ALA A 162 8.52 -5.81 -2.05
C ALA A 162 7.01 -6.00 -1.75
N PRO A 163 6.36 -7.07 -2.23
CA PRO A 163 4.95 -7.37 -1.99
C PRO A 163 4.68 -7.91 -0.58
N THR A 164 5.30 -7.30 0.44
CA THR A 164 5.17 -7.65 1.86
C THR A 164 4.99 -6.38 2.69
N LEU A 165 4.30 -6.52 3.82
CA LEU A 165 4.08 -5.44 4.78
C LEU A 165 5.03 -5.52 5.99
N CYS A 166 5.66 -6.68 6.18
CA CYS A 166 6.57 -6.94 7.30
C CYS A 166 8.02 -6.72 6.85
N TYR A 167 8.71 -5.77 7.48
CA TYR A 167 10.12 -5.48 7.24
C TYR A 167 11.03 -6.59 7.76
N GLN A 168 12.01 -6.99 6.95
CA GLN A 168 13.11 -7.87 7.32
C GLN A 168 14.42 -7.31 6.78
N PRO A 169 15.55 -7.37 7.52
CA PRO A 169 16.85 -6.90 7.04
C PRO A 169 17.33 -7.57 5.75
N SER A 170 17.04 -8.87 5.60
CA SER A 170 17.27 -9.63 4.37
C SER A 170 16.04 -10.48 4.07
N TYR A 171 15.62 -10.48 2.80
CA TYR A 171 14.52 -11.31 2.32
C TYR A 171 15.06 -12.50 1.53
N PRO A 172 14.39 -13.67 1.58
CA PRO A 172 14.71 -14.77 0.68
C PRO A 172 14.48 -14.33 -0.76
N ARG A 173 15.47 -14.58 -1.63
CA ARG A 173 15.43 -14.20 -3.05
C ARG A 173 15.44 -15.44 -3.93
N THR A 174 14.75 -15.35 -5.07
CA THR A 174 14.89 -16.31 -6.15
C THR A 174 16.26 -16.13 -6.83
N GLU A 175 16.84 -17.22 -7.30
CA GLU A 175 18.18 -17.18 -7.92
C GLU A 175 18.17 -16.47 -9.28
N LYS A 176 17.05 -16.56 -10.02
CA LYS A 176 16.93 -16.08 -11.39
C LYS A 176 15.52 -15.57 -11.67
N PHE A 177 15.45 -14.49 -12.46
CA PHE A 177 14.21 -13.97 -13.01
C PHE A 177 13.64 -14.90 -14.09
N ARG A 178 12.35 -15.24 -14.01
CA ARG A 178 11.66 -16.14 -14.95
C ARG A 178 10.69 -15.33 -15.83
N PRO A 179 11.13 -14.86 -17.02
CA PRO A 179 10.35 -13.95 -17.85
C PRO A 179 9.01 -14.54 -18.32
N ILE A 180 8.96 -15.86 -18.59
CA ILE A 180 7.73 -16.54 -19.01
C ILE A 180 6.69 -16.53 -17.88
N PHE A 181 7.13 -16.73 -16.63
CA PHE A 181 6.23 -16.69 -15.48
C PHE A 181 5.70 -15.26 -15.27
N PHE A 182 6.59 -14.25 -15.31
CA PHE A 182 6.23 -12.84 -15.21
C PHE A 182 5.21 -12.44 -16.29
N LEU A 183 5.51 -12.70 -17.57
CA LEU A 183 4.61 -12.37 -18.69
C LEU A 183 3.26 -13.08 -18.57
N LYS A 184 3.25 -14.34 -18.13
CA LYS A 184 2.00 -15.07 -17.86
C LYS A 184 1.17 -14.34 -16.79
N ARG A 185 1.76 -13.95 -15.66
CA ARG A 185 1.05 -13.20 -14.59
C ARG A 185 0.54 -11.85 -15.08
N VAL A 186 1.34 -11.11 -15.87
CA VAL A 186 0.93 -9.82 -16.45
C VAL A 186 -0.22 -9.99 -17.45
N SER A 187 -0.20 -11.05 -18.26
CA SER A 187 -1.30 -11.35 -19.20
C SER A 187 -2.59 -11.70 -18.47
N GLU A 188 -2.53 -12.51 -17.41
CA GLU A 188 -3.68 -12.86 -16.57
C GLU A 188 -4.26 -11.62 -15.87
N LEU A 189 -3.39 -10.75 -15.33
CA LEU A 189 -3.79 -9.46 -14.76
C LEU A 189 -4.52 -8.60 -15.80
N SER A 190 -3.96 -8.46 -17.00
CA SER A 190 -4.53 -7.65 -18.08
C SER A 190 -5.90 -8.19 -18.52
N CYS A 191 -6.00 -9.51 -18.73
CA CYS A 191 -7.27 -10.17 -19.04
C CYS A 191 -8.31 -9.97 -17.95
N ALA A 192 -7.92 -10.11 -16.68
CA ALA A 192 -8.82 -9.92 -15.55
C ALA A 192 -9.31 -8.46 -15.44
N LEU A 193 -8.44 -7.46 -15.65
CA LEU A 193 -8.81 -6.04 -15.66
C LEU A 193 -9.79 -5.72 -16.78
N ILE A 194 -9.54 -6.21 -18.01
CA ILE A 194 -10.44 -6.02 -19.15
C ILE A 194 -11.81 -6.67 -18.87
N PHE A 195 -11.80 -7.88 -18.33
CA PHE A 195 -13.04 -8.59 -18.02
C PHE A 195 -13.84 -7.91 -16.90
N MET A 196 -13.17 -7.41 -15.85
CA MET A 196 -13.81 -6.60 -14.81
C MET A 196 -14.40 -5.31 -15.37
N TYR A 197 -13.68 -4.63 -16.27
CA TYR A 197 -14.20 -3.43 -16.94
C TYR A 197 -15.47 -3.73 -17.73
N PHE A 198 -15.43 -4.78 -18.55
CA PHE A 198 -16.58 -5.24 -19.32
C PHE A 198 -17.78 -5.60 -18.42
N LEU A 199 -17.55 -6.36 -17.35
CA LEU A 199 -18.60 -6.73 -16.41
C LEU A 199 -19.22 -5.52 -15.70
N THR A 200 -18.39 -4.51 -15.40
CA THR A 200 -18.84 -3.28 -14.73
C THR A 200 -19.72 -2.45 -15.65
N GLU A 201 -19.28 -2.14 -16.87
CA GLU A 201 -20.03 -1.31 -17.82
C GLU A 201 -21.29 -2.02 -18.31
N GLN A 202 -21.19 -3.31 -18.68
CA GLN A 202 -22.29 -4.01 -19.33
C GLN A 202 -23.36 -4.53 -18.36
N TYR A 203 -23.01 -4.79 -17.10
CA TYR A 203 -23.93 -5.42 -16.13
C TYR A 203 -24.09 -4.62 -14.84
N ALA A 204 -22.99 -4.20 -14.20
CA ALA A 204 -23.09 -3.49 -12.92
C ALA A 204 -23.75 -2.12 -13.09
N MET A 205 -23.31 -1.32 -14.06
CA MET A 205 -23.81 0.04 -14.31
C MET A 205 -25.31 0.09 -14.63
N PRO A 206 -25.86 -0.65 -15.60
CA PRO A 206 -27.30 -0.60 -15.89
C PRO A 206 -28.14 -1.15 -14.73
N THR A 207 -27.64 -2.15 -14.00
CA THR A 207 -28.34 -2.66 -12.81
C THR A 207 -28.37 -1.62 -11.70
N LEU A 208 -27.27 -0.88 -11.50
CA LEU A 208 -27.15 0.19 -10.52
C LEU A 208 -28.06 1.37 -10.85
N GLU A 209 -28.07 1.87 -12.09
CA GLU A 209 -28.94 2.98 -12.51
C GLU A 209 -30.43 2.65 -12.30
N ASN A 210 -30.83 1.43 -12.64
CA ASN A 210 -32.17 0.96 -12.35
C ASN A 210 -32.40 0.93 -10.83
N SER A 211 -31.47 0.38 -10.05
CA SER A 211 -31.61 0.29 -8.59
C SER A 211 -31.76 1.66 -7.91
N ILE A 212 -31.00 2.68 -8.33
CA ILE A 212 -31.09 4.05 -7.80
C ILE A 212 -32.51 4.61 -7.98
N LYS A 213 -33.12 4.43 -9.16
CA LYS A 213 -34.51 4.87 -9.41
C LYS A 213 -35.52 4.21 -8.46
N ALA A 214 -35.34 2.94 -8.12
CA ALA A 214 -36.21 2.24 -7.16
C ALA A 214 -36.00 2.70 -5.71
N ILE A 215 -34.75 3.01 -5.33
CA ILE A 215 -34.43 3.54 -4.00
C ILE A 215 -35.13 4.89 -3.76
N HIS A 216 -35.17 5.76 -4.76
CA HIS A 216 -35.88 7.05 -4.66
C HIS A 216 -37.39 6.89 -4.45
N ASN A 217 -37.99 5.80 -4.95
CA ASN A 217 -39.43 5.53 -4.81
C ASN A 217 -39.78 4.75 -3.52
N LEU A 218 -38.79 4.42 -2.68
CA LEU A 218 -38.94 3.71 -1.40
C LEU A 218 -39.61 2.32 -1.47
N ASP A 219 -39.60 1.66 -2.63
CA ASP A 219 -40.15 0.31 -2.79
C ASP A 219 -39.17 -0.77 -2.28
N PHE A 220 -39.28 -1.11 -0.99
CA PHE A 220 -38.35 -2.02 -0.30
C PHE A 220 -38.21 -3.39 -0.97
N ILE A 221 -39.31 -3.96 -1.48
CA ILE A 221 -39.31 -5.27 -2.16
C ILE A 221 -38.49 -5.21 -3.46
N ILE A 222 -38.66 -4.14 -4.24
CA ILE A 222 -37.94 -3.94 -5.50
C ILE A 222 -36.45 -3.67 -5.24
N ILE A 223 -36.12 -2.97 -4.16
CA ILE A 223 -34.73 -2.76 -3.73
C ILE A 223 -34.06 -4.11 -3.43
N VAL A 224 -34.68 -4.97 -2.63
CA VAL A 224 -34.13 -6.30 -2.29
C VAL A 224 -33.95 -7.17 -3.54
N GLU A 225 -34.94 -7.24 -4.42
CA GLU A 225 -34.84 -7.99 -5.69
C GLU A 225 -33.67 -7.52 -6.55
N ARG A 226 -33.48 -6.20 -6.66
CA ARG A 226 -32.40 -5.61 -7.47
C ARG A 226 -31.03 -5.78 -6.83
N VAL A 227 -30.92 -5.70 -5.51
CA VAL A 227 -29.69 -6.02 -4.76
C VAL A 227 -29.30 -7.49 -4.96
N LEU A 228 -30.27 -8.42 -4.93
CA LEU A 228 -30.01 -9.84 -5.22
C LEU A 228 -29.48 -10.05 -6.64
N LYS A 229 -30.07 -9.37 -7.64
CA LYS A 229 -29.57 -9.39 -9.03
C LYS A 229 -28.16 -8.81 -9.17
N LEU A 230 -27.86 -7.74 -8.43
CA LEU A 230 -26.52 -7.13 -8.41
C LEU A 230 -25.49 -8.02 -7.70
N SER A 231 -25.90 -8.75 -6.66
CA SER A 231 -25.03 -9.61 -5.84
C SER A 231 -24.28 -10.65 -6.66
N THR A 232 -24.94 -11.34 -7.59
CA THR A 232 -24.28 -12.32 -8.46
C THR A 232 -23.14 -11.70 -9.27
N THR A 233 -23.37 -10.52 -9.86
CA THR A 233 -22.34 -9.79 -10.61
C THR A 233 -21.24 -9.29 -9.68
N GLY A 234 -21.61 -8.84 -8.47
CA GLY A 234 -20.68 -8.38 -7.44
C GLY A 234 -19.71 -9.47 -6.97
N VAL A 235 -20.20 -10.69 -6.72
CA VAL A 235 -19.35 -11.83 -6.33
C VAL A 235 -18.33 -12.17 -7.42
N ILE A 236 -18.74 -12.17 -8.70
CA ILE A 236 -17.83 -12.42 -9.82
C ILE A 236 -16.75 -11.34 -9.90
N LEU A 237 -17.14 -10.06 -9.81
CA LEU A 237 -16.19 -8.94 -9.78
C LEU A 237 -15.21 -9.04 -8.61
N TRP A 238 -15.69 -9.44 -7.43
CA TRP A 238 -14.86 -9.58 -6.24
C TRP A 238 -13.84 -10.72 -6.37
N LEU A 239 -14.26 -11.88 -6.89
CA LEU A 239 -13.35 -13.01 -7.15
C LEU A 239 -12.29 -12.67 -8.21
N LEU A 240 -12.68 -11.95 -9.27
CA LEU A 240 -11.75 -11.47 -10.29
C LEU A 240 -10.76 -10.46 -9.71
N MET A 241 -11.22 -9.52 -8.88
CA MET A 241 -10.37 -8.55 -8.20
C MET A 241 -9.36 -9.27 -7.29
N PHE A 242 -9.82 -10.26 -6.51
CA PHE A 242 -8.96 -11.05 -5.63
C PHE A 242 -7.86 -11.76 -6.42
N TYR A 243 -8.24 -12.47 -7.50
CA TYR A 243 -7.29 -13.15 -8.37
C TYR A 243 -6.33 -12.18 -9.08
N ALA A 244 -6.85 -11.07 -9.61
CA ALA A 244 -6.06 -10.06 -10.30
C ALA A 244 -5.02 -9.43 -9.36
N PHE A 245 -5.44 -8.99 -8.17
CA PHE A 245 -4.58 -8.30 -7.23
C PHE A 245 -3.65 -9.25 -6.48
N PHE A 246 -4.18 -10.19 -5.71
CA PHE A 246 -3.36 -11.03 -4.83
C PHE A 246 -2.57 -12.09 -5.56
N HIS A 247 -3.14 -12.67 -6.63
CA HIS A 247 -2.45 -13.74 -7.33
C HIS A 247 -1.64 -13.25 -8.52
N SER A 248 -2.23 -12.45 -9.41
CA SER A 248 -1.52 -12.05 -10.64
C SER A 248 -0.56 -10.90 -10.39
N PHE A 249 -1.04 -9.78 -9.83
CA PHE A 249 -0.24 -8.58 -9.60
C PHE A 249 0.87 -8.78 -8.57
N LEU A 250 0.57 -9.29 -7.37
CA LEU A 250 1.61 -9.49 -6.35
C LEU A 250 2.66 -10.53 -6.75
N ASN A 251 2.29 -11.60 -7.47
CA ASN A 251 3.28 -12.55 -7.97
C ASN A 251 4.10 -12.00 -9.13
N ALA A 252 3.52 -11.14 -9.97
CA ALA A 252 4.30 -10.42 -10.98
C ALA A 252 5.27 -9.44 -10.33
N LEU A 253 4.87 -8.78 -9.24
CA LEU A 253 5.71 -7.86 -8.48
C LEU A 253 6.82 -8.58 -7.70
N SER A 254 6.59 -9.83 -7.27
CA SER A 254 7.60 -10.64 -6.57
C SER A 254 8.64 -11.27 -7.49
N GLU A 255 8.29 -11.44 -8.77
CA GLU A 255 9.18 -12.05 -9.78
C GLU A 255 10.15 -11.02 -10.34
#